data_AF-A0A922MI35-F1
#
_entry.id   AF-A0A922MI35-F1
#
_cell.length_a   1.000
_cell.length_b   1.000
_cell.length_c   1.000
_cell.angle_alpha   90.00
_cell.angle_beta   90.00
_cell.angle_gamma   90.00
#
_symmetry.space_group_name_H-M   'P 1'
#
loop_
_entity.id
_entity.type
_entity.pdbx_description
1 polymer ?
#
loop_
_entity_poly.entity_id
_entity_poly.type
_entity_poly.pdbx_seq_one_letter_code
_entity_poly.pdbx_strand_id
1 'polypeptide(L)'
;MPGPGKHYRGNRKGSNQTHTLASVARETATSLPADSPVLAIFKDAARKLNERQDRHERLVKLSRDVTIESKRIIFLLHSPITKESTENTLTEAKDRMQKLINGSIKSIGLELEYSPAHLHARAVTAGFQEFIEARTLLSLMADKRIITYPEVQKELEFQITDDDSQRTLVTMLPQTDYMLGLADLTGELMRKAINSISSGDSEECYQACQVVRHLYTGYLGITGTRLLVRKMPTTRANVNKVEMAVYALKVRGGETPAPLLLPAAPAEWEPPINNLSDDEGYY
;
A
#
# COMPACT_ATOMS: atom_id res chain seq x y z
N MET A 1 36.72 56.86 23.85
CA MET A 1 35.81 56.17 22.91
C MET A 1 36.20 56.52 21.47
N PRO A 2 36.91 55.62 20.76
CA PRO A 2 36.77 55.48 19.31
C PRO A 2 36.30 54.06 18.93
N GLY A 3 35.46 53.98 17.89
CA GLY A 3 34.63 52.82 17.56
C GLY A 3 35.35 51.64 16.88
N PRO A 4 34.63 50.51 16.66
CA PRO A 4 35.22 49.27 16.21
C PRO A 4 35.45 49.26 14.69
N GLY A 5 36.68 48.93 14.29
CA GLY A 5 37.11 48.80 12.90
C GLY A 5 36.42 47.63 12.18
N LYS A 6 35.92 47.92 10.97
CA LYS A 6 35.38 46.91 10.04
C LYS A 6 36.53 46.07 9.47
N HIS A 7 36.60 44.80 9.85
CA HIS A 7 37.45 43.82 9.17
C HIS A 7 36.79 43.39 7.85
N TYR A 8 37.32 43.91 6.73
CA TYR A 8 37.06 43.36 5.40
C TYR A 8 37.73 41.99 5.27
N ARG A 9 36.95 40.90 5.29
CA ARG A 9 37.43 39.57 4.88
C ARG A 9 37.52 39.54 3.35
N GLY A 10 38.74 39.71 2.85
CA GLY A 10 39.07 39.46 1.44
C GLY A 10 38.85 37.99 1.10
N ASN A 11 37.95 37.73 0.15
CA ASN A 11 37.65 36.40 -0.35
C ASN A 11 38.78 35.94 -1.30
N ARG A 12 39.83 35.32 -0.77
CA ARG A 12 40.84 34.63 -1.60
C ARG A 12 40.22 33.36 -2.18
N LYS A 13 39.73 33.43 -3.42
CA LYS A 13 39.49 32.25 -4.27
C LYS A 13 40.84 31.59 -4.57
N GLY A 14 41.27 30.68 -3.71
CA GLY A 14 42.34 29.73 -4.02
C GLY A 14 41.83 28.71 -5.03
N SER A 15 42.30 28.81 -6.27
CA SER A 15 42.15 27.79 -7.30
C SER A 15 43.00 26.56 -6.93
N ASN A 16 42.54 25.74 -5.99
CA ASN A 16 43.05 24.38 -5.85
C ASN A 16 42.32 23.52 -6.88
N GLN A 17 42.90 23.38 -8.08
CA GLN A 17 42.60 22.28 -8.98
C GLN A 17 43.06 20.98 -8.30
N THR A 18 42.20 20.43 -7.45
CA THR A 18 42.36 19.06 -6.98
C THR A 18 42.09 18.15 -8.18
N HIS A 19 43.16 17.55 -8.72
CA HIS A 19 43.04 16.48 -9.71
C HIS A 19 42.17 15.39 -9.10
N THR A 20 40.94 15.30 -9.58
CA THR A 20 40.03 14.23 -9.16
C THR A 20 40.51 12.94 -9.81
N LEU A 21 40.25 11.80 -9.18
CA LEU A 21 40.53 10.50 -9.81
C LEU A 21 39.89 10.40 -11.21
N ALA A 22 38.76 11.08 -11.41
CA ALA A 22 38.09 11.20 -12.71
C ALA A 22 38.88 12.02 -13.75
N SER A 23 39.58 13.10 -13.36
CA SER A 23 40.41 13.88 -14.29
C SER A 23 41.67 13.11 -14.69
N VAL A 24 42.32 12.44 -13.73
CA VAL A 24 43.51 11.61 -13.99
C VAL A 24 43.15 10.41 -14.86
N ALA A 25 41.99 9.76 -14.63
CA ALA A 25 41.49 8.67 -15.46
C ALA A 25 41.16 9.11 -16.90
N ARG A 26 40.65 10.34 -17.08
CA ARG A 26 40.41 10.90 -18.42
C ARG A 26 41.73 11.15 -19.14
N GLU A 27 42.67 11.84 -18.52
CA GLU A 27 43.98 12.13 -19.11
C GLU A 27 44.72 10.85 -19.54
N THR A 28 44.75 9.83 -18.68
CA THR A 28 45.33 8.51 -18.99
C THR A 28 44.57 7.73 -20.07
N ALA A 29 43.24 7.86 -20.16
CA ALA A 29 42.49 7.29 -21.27
C ALA A 29 42.79 7.98 -22.61
N THR A 30 43.07 9.28 -22.60
CA THR A 30 43.44 10.07 -23.79
C THR A 30 44.86 9.80 -24.28
N SER A 31 45.77 9.40 -23.37
CA SER A 31 47.16 9.09 -23.71
C SER A 31 47.37 7.65 -24.22
N LEU A 32 46.36 6.79 -24.13
CA LEU A 32 46.40 5.43 -24.65
C LEU A 32 46.07 5.41 -26.16
N PRO A 33 46.76 4.60 -26.97
CA PRO A 33 46.43 4.42 -28.37
C PRO A 33 45.02 3.83 -28.55
N ALA A 34 44.32 4.24 -29.62
CA ALA A 34 42.93 3.86 -29.89
C ALA A 34 42.70 2.34 -29.99
N ASP A 35 43.73 1.60 -30.42
CA ASP A 35 43.72 0.13 -30.57
C ASP A 35 44.22 -0.61 -29.32
N SER A 36 44.36 0.08 -28.18
CA SER A 36 44.79 -0.55 -26.94
C SER A 36 43.77 -1.60 -26.47
N PRO A 37 44.18 -2.85 -26.21
CA PRO A 37 43.29 -3.91 -25.72
C PRO A 37 42.67 -3.55 -24.36
N VAL A 38 43.39 -2.79 -23.53
CA VAL A 38 42.88 -2.29 -22.25
C VAL A 38 41.72 -1.31 -22.48
N LEU A 39 41.87 -0.39 -23.44
CA LEU A 39 40.85 0.60 -23.78
C LEU A 39 39.59 -0.08 -24.36
N ALA A 40 39.77 -1.15 -25.16
CA ALA A 40 38.66 -1.98 -25.64
C ALA A 40 37.89 -2.67 -24.50
N ILE A 41 38.59 -3.23 -23.50
CA ILE A 41 37.97 -3.84 -22.31
C ILE A 41 37.16 -2.79 -21.52
N PHE A 42 37.72 -1.61 -21.26
CA PHE A 42 37.01 -0.56 -20.54
C PHE A 42 35.81 0.01 -21.32
N LYS A 43 35.89 0.09 -22.65
CA LYS A 43 34.76 0.47 -23.50
C LYS A 43 33.61 -0.55 -23.41
N ASP A 44 33.93 -1.85 -23.48
CA ASP A 44 32.93 -2.91 -23.31
C ASP A 44 32.30 -2.89 -21.91
N ALA A 45 33.12 -2.73 -20.87
CA ALA A 45 32.63 -2.60 -19.49
C ALA A 45 31.73 -1.37 -19.31
N ALA A 46 32.12 -0.21 -19.86
CA ALA A 46 31.32 1.01 -19.81
C ALA A 46 29.97 0.83 -20.50
N ARG A 47 29.93 0.19 -21.69
CA ARG A 47 28.68 -0.14 -22.39
C ARG A 47 27.76 -1.00 -21.52
N LYS A 48 28.27 -2.09 -20.95
CA LYS A 48 27.49 -2.99 -20.07
C LYS A 48 26.97 -2.29 -18.82
N LEU A 49 27.78 -1.41 -18.22
CA LEU A 49 27.37 -0.62 -17.05
C LEU A 49 26.28 0.39 -17.40
N ASN A 50 26.41 1.09 -18.53
CA ASN A 50 25.40 2.03 -19.01
C ASN A 50 24.09 1.32 -19.34
N GLU A 51 24.11 0.20 -20.06
CA GLU A 51 22.92 -0.62 -20.35
C GLU A 51 22.22 -1.07 -19.07
N ARG A 52 22.99 -1.50 -18.05
CA ARG A 52 22.45 -1.86 -16.73
C ARG A 52 21.81 -0.66 -16.04
N GLN A 53 22.45 0.51 -16.07
CA GLN A 53 21.91 1.72 -15.45
C GLN A 53 20.63 2.17 -16.16
N ASP A 54 20.62 2.20 -17.48
CA ASP A 54 19.45 2.58 -18.27
C ASP A 54 18.27 1.63 -18.00
N ARG A 55 18.54 0.32 -17.90
CA ARG A 55 17.54 -0.67 -17.45
C ARG A 55 17.02 -0.36 -16.06
N HIS A 56 17.92 -0.07 -15.11
CA HIS A 56 17.53 0.28 -13.75
C HIS A 56 16.61 1.50 -13.71
N GLU A 57 16.92 2.56 -14.46
CA GLU A 57 16.10 3.77 -14.54
C GLU A 57 14.73 3.50 -15.18
N ARG A 58 14.66 2.65 -16.22
CA ARG A 58 13.37 2.21 -16.80
C ARG A 58 12.52 1.48 -15.77
N LEU A 59 13.11 0.57 -15.01
CA LEU A 59 12.43 -0.16 -13.94
C LEU A 59 11.96 0.75 -12.80
N VAL A 60 12.75 1.75 -12.42
CA VAL A 60 12.35 2.74 -11.40
C VAL A 60 11.11 3.53 -11.85
N LYS A 61 11.05 3.92 -13.14
CA LYS A 61 9.88 4.60 -13.69
C LYS A 61 8.63 3.71 -13.66
N LEU A 62 8.74 2.47 -14.16
CA LEU A 62 7.64 1.50 -14.12
C LEU A 62 7.16 1.24 -12.68
N SER A 63 8.09 1.04 -11.75
CA SER A 63 7.82 0.85 -10.32
C SER A 63 7.09 2.05 -9.70
N ARG A 64 7.47 3.26 -10.11
CA ARG A 64 6.80 4.50 -9.66
C ARG A 64 5.36 4.56 -10.18
N ASP A 65 5.13 4.22 -11.43
CA ASP A 65 3.79 4.18 -12.02
C ASP A 65 2.91 3.14 -11.31
N VAL A 66 3.46 1.95 -11.03
CA VAL A 66 2.77 0.90 -10.25
C VAL A 66 2.40 1.42 -8.86
N THR A 67 3.33 2.10 -8.18
CA THR A 67 3.08 2.67 -6.85
C THR A 67 1.95 3.69 -6.89
N ILE A 68 1.98 4.62 -7.86
CA ILE A 68 0.97 5.68 -7.97
C ILE A 68 -0.42 5.09 -8.23
N GLU A 69 -0.52 4.16 -9.17
CA GLU A 69 -1.80 3.57 -9.53
C GLU A 69 -2.35 2.67 -8.42
N SER A 70 -1.50 1.89 -7.75
CA SER A 70 -1.89 1.07 -6.60
C SER A 70 -2.47 1.94 -5.46
N LYS A 71 -1.84 3.08 -5.16
CA LYS A 71 -2.38 4.06 -4.19
C LYS A 71 -3.74 4.58 -4.58
N ARG A 72 -3.93 4.91 -5.86
CA ARG A 72 -5.23 5.40 -6.35
C ARG A 72 -6.31 4.33 -6.22
N ILE A 73 -5.97 3.06 -6.46
CA ILE A 73 -6.88 1.93 -6.24
C ILE A 73 -7.20 1.79 -4.74
N ILE A 74 -6.21 1.91 -3.85
CA ILE A 74 -6.45 1.90 -2.39
C ILE A 74 -7.41 3.03 -1.98
N PHE A 75 -7.18 4.26 -2.45
CA PHE A 75 -8.08 5.39 -2.17
C PHE A 75 -9.49 5.16 -2.72
N LEU A 76 -9.60 4.60 -3.92
CA LEU A 76 -10.87 4.24 -4.52
C LEU A 76 -11.62 3.23 -3.63
N LEU A 77 -10.93 2.21 -3.13
CA LEU A 77 -11.48 1.17 -2.25
C LEU A 77 -11.91 1.67 -0.87
N HIS A 78 -11.37 2.80 -0.41
CA HIS A 78 -11.83 3.46 0.83
C HIS A 78 -13.02 4.41 0.64
N SER A 79 -13.37 4.73 -0.61
CA SER A 79 -14.39 5.75 -0.91
C SER A 79 -15.87 5.34 -0.68
N PRO A 80 -16.30 4.07 -0.89
CA PRO A 80 -17.73 3.77 -0.88
C PRO A 80 -18.30 3.71 0.54
N ILE A 81 -19.51 4.28 0.70
CA ILE A 81 -20.27 4.31 1.96
C ILE A 81 -21.48 3.37 1.90
N THR A 82 -22.07 3.18 0.71
CA THR A 82 -23.24 2.32 0.50
C THR A 82 -22.87 1.00 -0.19
N LYS A 83 -23.72 -0.02 -0.04
CA LYS A 83 -23.51 -1.33 -0.67
C LYS A 83 -23.48 -1.26 -2.20
N GLU A 84 -24.42 -0.55 -2.82
CA GLU A 84 -24.47 -0.37 -4.27
C GLU A 84 -23.23 0.38 -4.80
N SER A 85 -22.79 1.44 -4.09
CA SER A 85 -21.54 2.12 -4.43
C SER A 85 -20.34 1.20 -4.30
N THR A 86 -20.36 0.27 -3.34
CA THR A 86 -19.26 -0.67 -3.13
C THR A 86 -19.10 -1.61 -4.32
N GLU A 87 -20.20 -2.14 -4.88
CA GLU A 87 -20.14 -3.04 -6.04
C GLU A 87 -19.57 -2.35 -7.29
N ASN A 88 -20.02 -1.13 -7.57
CA ASN A 88 -19.51 -0.31 -8.67
C ASN A 88 -18.02 0.04 -8.47
N THR A 89 -17.63 0.41 -7.25
CA THR A 89 -16.22 0.66 -6.92
C THR A 89 -15.37 -0.60 -7.08
N LEU A 90 -15.86 -1.77 -6.68
CA LEU A 90 -15.13 -3.03 -6.81
C LEU A 90 -14.94 -3.45 -8.26
N THR A 91 -15.94 -3.25 -9.12
CA THR A 91 -15.81 -3.51 -10.57
C THR A 91 -14.79 -2.57 -11.20
N GLU A 92 -14.86 -1.26 -10.92
CA GLU A 92 -13.86 -0.29 -11.39
C GLU A 92 -12.44 -0.65 -10.89
N ALA A 93 -12.29 -1.00 -9.61
CA ALA A 93 -11.01 -1.36 -9.03
C ALA A 93 -10.43 -2.64 -9.67
N LYS A 94 -11.26 -3.65 -9.97
CA LYS A 94 -10.84 -4.85 -10.70
C LYS A 94 -10.33 -4.52 -12.11
N ASP A 95 -11.03 -3.66 -12.84
CA ASP A 95 -10.61 -3.25 -14.18
C ASP A 95 -9.28 -2.48 -14.16
N ARG A 96 -9.13 -1.55 -13.21
CA ARG A 96 -7.87 -0.80 -13.03
C ARG A 96 -6.72 -1.70 -12.61
N MET A 97 -6.98 -2.67 -11.73
CA MET A 97 -6.00 -3.68 -11.33
C MET A 97 -5.55 -4.51 -12.53
N GLN A 98 -6.48 -4.98 -13.37
CA GLN A 98 -6.15 -5.76 -14.55
C GLN A 98 -5.34 -4.95 -15.58
N LYS A 99 -5.68 -3.66 -15.78
CA LYS A 99 -4.90 -2.74 -16.61
C LYS A 99 -3.48 -2.54 -16.07
N LEU A 100 -3.33 -2.44 -14.75
CA LEU A 100 -2.03 -2.31 -14.10
C LEU A 100 -1.16 -3.57 -14.28
N ILE A 101 -1.76 -4.76 -14.10
CA ILE A 101 -1.13 -6.06 -14.30
C ILE A 101 -0.67 -6.22 -15.76
N ASN A 102 -1.57 -5.99 -16.71
CA ASN A 102 -1.29 -6.13 -18.15
C ASN A 102 -0.41 -5.01 -18.72
N GLY A 103 -0.29 -3.89 -18.01
CA GLY A 103 0.53 -2.73 -18.38
C GLY A 103 1.88 -2.75 -17.67
N SER A 104 2.03 -1.91 -16.66
CA SER A 104 3.33 -1.65 -16.02
C SER A 104 3.98 -2.88 -15.39
N ILE A 105 3.20 -3.81 -14.81
CA ILE A 105 3.76 -5.03 -14.21
C ILE A 105 4.26 -6.02 -15.27
N LYS A 106 3.52 -6.20 -16.36
CA LYS A 106 3.99 -6.96 -17.52
C LYS A 106 5.26 -6.34 -18.11
N SER A 107 5.33 -5.01 -18.24
CA SER A 107 6.52 -4.29 -18.71
C SER A 107 7.75 -4.50 -17.82
N ILE A 108 7.56 -4.60 -16.49
CA ILE A 108 8.65 -4.97 -15.57
C ILE A 108 9.16 -6.38 -15.88
N GLY A 109 8.27 -7.33 -16.16
CA GLY A 109 8.65 -8.69 -16.56
C GLY A 109 9.48 -8.69 -17.84
N LEU A 110 9.01 -8.00 -18.88
CA LEU A 110 9.71 -7.87 -20.17
C LEU A 110 11.13 -7.33 -20.00
N GLU A 111 11.29 -6.29 -19.18
CA GLU A 111 12.59 -5.66 -18.95
C GLU A 111 13.56 -6.55 -18.14
N LEU A 112 13.04 -7.52 -17.38
CA LEU A 112 13.81 -8.43 -16.52
C LEU A 112 14.00 -9.83 -17.12
N GLU A 113 13.38 -10.14 -18.25
CA GLU A 113 13.30 -11.51 -18.78
C GLU A 113 14.65 -12.19 -19.03
N TYR A 114 15.68 -11.40 -19.34
CA TYR A 114 17.05 -11.87 -19.55
C TYR A 114 18.05 -11.24 -18.57
N SER A 115 17.55 -10.72 -17.45
CA SER A 115 18.34 -10.08 -16.43
C SER A 115 18.14 -10.78 -15.09
N PRO A 116 19.20 -11.10 -14.32
CA PRO A 116 19.02 -11.64 -12.99
C PRO A 116 18.19 -10.67 -12.12
N ALA A 117 16.97 -11.09 -11.76
CA ALA A 117 15.99 -10.22 -11.10
C ALA A 117 16.53 -9.54 -9.82
N HIS A 118 17.38 -10.23 -9.07
CA HIS A 118 17.98 -9.72 -7.83
C HIS A 118 18.87 -8.48 -8.04
N LEU A 119 19.45 -8.29 -9.24
CA LEU A 119 20.29 -7.11 -9.54
C LEU A 119 19.49 -5.82 -9.58
N HIS A 120 18.20 -5.91 -9.89
CA HIS A 120 17.28 -4.77 -10.01
C HIS A 120 16.12 -4.82 -9.01
N ALA A 121 16.10 -5.78 -8.09
CA ALA A 121 15.03 -5.94 -7.09
C ALA A 121 14.72 -4.63 -6.35
N ARG A 122 15.74 -3.85 -6.01
CA ARG A 122 15.57 -2.55 -5.34
C ARG A 122 14.83 -1.49 -6.17
N ALA A 123 14.85 -1.58 -7.50
CA ALA A 123 14.12 -0.65 -8.36
C ALA A 123 12.60 -0.87 -8.26
N VAL A 124 12.19 -2.13 -8.10
CA VAL A 124 10.78 -2.57 -8.24
C VAL A 124 10.10 -2.91 -6.91
N THR A 125 10.88 -3.13 -5.84
CA THR A 125 10.38 -3.52 -4.50
C THR A 125 9.25 -2.64 -3.97
N ALA A 126 9.35 -1.31 -4.13
CA ALA A 126 8.32 -0.38 -3.67
C ALA A 126 7.00 -0.53 -4.45
N GLY A 127 7.08 -0.64 -5.78
CA GLY A 127 5.92 -0.87 -6.63
C GLY A 127 5.24 -2.21 -6.32
N PHE A 128 6.01 -3.28 -6.11
CA PHE A 128 5.45 -4.57 -5.74
C PHE A 128 4.78 -4.57 -4.37
N GLN A 129 5.37 -3.95 -3.35
CA GLN A 129 4.75 -3.87 -2.02
C GLN A 129 3.39 -3.14 -2.08
N GLU A 130 3.33 -2.00 -2.76
CA GLU A 130 2.09 -1.24 -2.92
C GLU A 130 1.04 -1.99 -3.76
N PHE A 131 1.48 -2.69 -4.82
CA PHE A 131 0.60 -3.55 -5.62
C PHE A 131 -0.02 -4.65 -4.76
N ILE A 132 0.76 -5.33 -3.93
CA ILE A 132 0.25 -6.39 -3.04
C ILE A 132 -0.72 -5.85 -2.01
N GLU A 133 -0.42 -4.68 -1.44
CA GLU A 133 -1.33 -3.98 -0.54
C GLU A 133 -2.69 -3.71 -1.22
N ALA A 134 -2.67 -3.11 -2.42
CA ALA A 134 -3.89 -2.81 -3.18
C ALA A 134 -4.65 -4.08 -3.62
N ARG A 135 -3.94 -5.07 -4.18
CA ARG A 135 -4.52 -6.32 -4.69
C ARG A 135 -5.13 -7.16 -3.59
N THR A 136 -4.50 -7.19 -2.42
CA THR A 136 -5.02 -7.92 -1.26
C THR A 136 -6.20 -7.19 -0.62
N LEU A 137 -6.16 -5.86 -0.52
CA LEU A 137 -7.31 -5.08 -0.06
C LEU A 137 -8.54 -5.32 -0.96
N LEU A 138 -8.33 -5.34 -2.28
CA LEU A 138 -9.39 -5.67 -3.25
C LEU A 138 -9.97 -7.07 -3.01
N SER A 139 -9.12 -8.09 -2.79
CA SER A 139 -9.59 -9.46 -2.52
C SER A 139 -10.31 -9.57 -1.18
N LEU A 140 -9.86 -8.86 -0.15
CA LEU A 140 -10.54 -8.80 1.14
C LEU A 140 -11.91 -8.15 1.03
N MET A 141 -12.07 -7.12 0.20
CA MET A 141 -13.37 -6.48 0.02
C MET A 141 -14.33 -7.30 -0.83
N ALA A 142 -13.83 -7.95 -1.89
CA ALA A 142 -14.65 -8.74 -2.81
C ALA A 142 -14.98 -10.14 -2.27
N ASP A 143 -13.98 -10.85 -1.75
CA ASP A 143 -14.05 -12.29 -1.46
C ASP A 143 -13.88 -12.60 0.04
N LYS A 144 -13.66 -11.59 0.88
CA LYS A 144 -13.42 -11.73 2.33
C LYS A 144 -12.24 -12.64 2.69
N ARG A 145 -11.23 -12.72 1.81
CA ARG A 145 -10.02 -13.54 2.00
C ARG A 145 -8.75 -12.78 1.63
N ILE A 146 -7.63 -13.22 2.21
CA ILE A 146 -6.29 -12.80 1.76
C ILE A 146 -5.95 -13.61 0.51
N ILE A 147 -5.60 -12.94 -0.57
CA ILE A 147 -5.05 -13.60 -1.77
C ILE A 147 -3.66 -14.16 -1.45
N THR A 148 -3.45 -15.43 -1.79
CA THR A 148 -2.20 -16.13 -1.46
C THR A 148 -1.08 -15.80 -2.45
N TYR A 149 0.18 -15.95 -2.02
CA TYR A 149 1.34 -15.72 -2.89
C TYR A 149 1.28 -16.51 -4.22
N PRO A 150 0.95 -17.83 -4.24
CA PRO A 150 0.85 -18.57 -5.50
C PRO A 150 -0.23 -18.05 -6.45
N GLU A 151 -1.37 -17.61 -5.91
CA GLU A 151 -2.43 -17.01 -6.73
C GLU A 151 -1.96 -15.71 -7.37
N VAL A 152 -1.30 -14.83 -6.62
CA VAL A 152 -0.74 -13.59 -7.18
C VAL A 152 0.34 -13.91 -8.21
N GLN A 153 1.25 -14.84 -7.91
CA GLN A 153 2.34 -15.18 -8.84
C GLN A 153 1.79 -15.71 -10.17
N LYS A 154 0.68 -16.46 -10.14
CA LYS A 154 -0.03 -16.93 -11.33
C LYS A 154 -0.68 -15.80 -12.13
N GLU A 155 -1.20 -14.76 -11.48
CA GLU A 155 -1.72 -13.55 -12.15
C GLU A 155 -0.61 -12.78 -12.89
N LEU A 156 0.66 -13.00 -12.53
CA LEU A 156 1.83 -12.38 -13.12
C LEU A 156 2.51 -13.26 -14.19
N GLU A 157 1.80 -14.27 -14.69
CA GLU A 157 2.20 -15.08 -15.84
C GLU A 157 1.50 -14.56 -17.10
N PHE A 158 2.29 -14.30 -18.15
CA PHE A 158 1.81 -13.72 -19.40
C PHE A 158 2.23 -14.59 -20.56
N GLN A 159 1.30 -14.86 -21.49
CA GLN A 159 1.64 -15.42 -22.78
C GLN A 159 2.00 -14.27 -23.75
N ILE A 160 3.18 -14.37 -24.36
CA ILE A 160 3.65 -13.44 -25.38
C ILE A 160 3.72 -14.21 -26.68
N THR A 161 3.09 -13.64 -27.72
CA THR A 161 3.19 -14.11 -29.09
C THR A 161 4.01 -13.09 -29.86
N ASP A 162 5.20 -13.48 -30.30
CA ASP A 162 6.06 -12.69 -31.20
C ASP A 162 6.33 -13.55 -32.45
N ASP A 163 5.97 -13.04 -33.63
CA ASP A 163 6.36 -13.55 -34.96
C ASP A 163 6.56 -15.09 -35.01
N ASP A 164 5.46 -15.84 -34.80
CA ASP A 164 5.34 -17.32 -34.77
C ASP A 164 5.91 -18.08 -33.56
N SER A 165 6.45 -17.39 -32.56
CA SER A 165 6.88 -17.98 -31.29
C SER A 165 5.93 -17.62 -30.14
N GLN A 166 5.43 -18.64 -29.44
CA GLN A 166 4.72 -18.46 -28.17
C GLN A 166 5.67 -18.72 -27.02
N ARG A 167 5.76 -17.77 -26.09
CA ARG A 167 6.59 -17.89 -24.90
C ARG A 167 5.87 -17.36 -23.67
N THR A 168 6.14 -17.97 -22.53
CA THR A 168 5.58 -17.57 -21.24
C THR A 168 6.56 -16.65 -20.53
N LEU A 169 6.13 -15.42 -20.27
CA LEU A 169 6.82 -14.45 -19.43
C LEU A 169 6.27 -14.54 -18.01
N VAL A 170 7.16 -14.64 -17.03
CA VAL A 170 6.80 -14.59 -15.61
C VAL A 170 7.43 -13.36 -14.96
N THR A 171 6.60 -12.43 -14.50
CA THR A 171 7.09 -11.34 -13.65
C THR A 171 7.27 -11.90 -12.23
N MET A 172 8.52 -12.15 -11.84
CA MET A 172 8.85 -12.72 -10.54
C MET A 172 8.56 -11.74 -9.40
N LEU A 173 7.64 -12.10 -8.51
CA LEU A 173 7.36 -11.39 -7.27
C LEU A 173 8.20 -11.97 -6.13
N PRO A 174 9.10 -11.19 -5.50
CA PRO A 174 9.82 -11.68 -4.32
C PRO A 174 8.86 -11.94 -3.15
N GLN A 175 8.98 -13.10 -2.49
CA GLN A 175 8.19 -13.43 -1.30
C GLN A 175 8.32 -12.38 -0.20
N THR A 176 9.50 -11.76 -0.07
CA THR A 176 9.73 -10.66 0.87
C THR A 176 8.87 -9.44 0.56
N ASP A 177 8.66 -9.10 -0.71
CA ASP A 177 7.83 -7.95 -1.09
C ASP A 177 6.34 -8.25 -0.87
N TYR A 178 5.91 -9.50 -1.11
CA TYR A 178 4.57 -9.94 -0.74
C TYR A 178 4.30 -9.77 0.76
N MET A 179 5.21 -10.26 1.61
CA MET A 179 5.07 -10.13 3.07
C MET A 179 5.13 -8.68 3.55
N LEU A 180 5.98 -7.84 2.93
CA LEU A 180 6.05 -6.43 3.29
C LEU A 180 4.80 -5.66 2.87
N GLY A 181 4.23 -5.94 1.70
CA GLY A 181 2.95 -5.36 1.27
C GLY A 181 1.78 -5.78 2.18
N LEU A 182 1.74 -7.04 2.61
CA LEU A 182 0.77 -7.50 3.61
C LEU A 182 0.95 -6.81 4.98
N ALA A 183 2.18 -6.43 5.35
CA ALA A 183 2.42 -5.70 6.58
C ALA A 183 1.87 -4.27 6.50
N ASP A 184 2.00 -3.62 5.35
CA ASP A 184 1.47 -2.27 5.10
C ASP A 184 -0.06 -2.25 4.99
N LEU A 185 -0.67 -3.29 4.39
CA LEU A 185 -2.12 -3.52 4.37
C LEU A 185 -2.78 -3.43 5.75
N THR A 186 -2.08 -3.81 6.82
CA THR A 186 -2.63 -3.70 8.19
C THR A 186 -2.98 -2.26 8.57
N GLY A 187 -2.28 -1.28 8.00
CA GLY A 187 -2.58 0.14 8.14
C GLY A 187 -3.88 0.53 7.43
N GLU A 188 -4.11 0.03 6.22
CA GLU A 188 -5.35 0.28 5.47
C GLU A 188 -6.57 -0.39 6.12
N LEU A 189 -6.42 -1.63 6.58
CA LEU A 189 -7.49 -2.30 7.34
C LEU A 189 -7.80 -1.57 8.64
N MET A 190 -6.79 -1.02 9.31
CA MET A 190 -7.00 -0.20 10.50
C MET A 190 -7.75 1.09 10.20
N ARG A 191 -7.40 1.80 9.12
CA ARG A 191 -8.15 3.00 8.68
C ARG A 191 -9.60 2.64 8.36
N LYS A 192 -9.81 1.55 7.63
CA LYS A 192 -11.15 1.08 7.26
C LYS A 192 -12.00 0.73 8.48
N ALA A 193 -11.43 0.00 9.44
CA ALA A 193 -12.12 -0.35 10.68
C ALA A 193 -12.52 0.89 11.51
N ILE A 194 -11.67 1.93 11.55
CA ILE A 194 -12.00 3.18 12.25
C ILE A 194 -13.12 3.93 11.51
N ASN A 195 -13.04 3.99 10.19
CA ASN A 195 -14.06 4.65 9.37
C ASN A 195 -15.42 3.92 9.44
N SER A 196 -15.44 2.60 9.57
CA SER A 196 -16.70 1.84 9.65
C SER A 196 -17.45 2.06 10.97
N ILE A 197 -16.77 2.46 12.06
CA ILE A 197 -17.41 2.82 13.33
C ILE A 197 -18.39 3.98 13.16
N SER A 198 -18.02 5.01 12.38
CA SER A 198 -18.87 6.20 12.20
C SER A 198 -20.11 5.88 11.36
N SER A 199 -20.02 4.90 10.47
CA SER A 199 -21.13 4.42 9.65
C SER A 199 -22.02 3.38 10.35
N GLY A 200 -21.61 2.88 11.52
CA GLY A 200 -22.34 1.84 12.27
C GLY A 200 -22.19 0.42 11.69
N ASP A 201 -21.30 0.20 10.72
CA ASP A 201 -21.02 -1.13 10.18
C ASP A 201 -20.09 -1.90 11.12
N SER A 202 -20.72 -2.64 12.02
CA SER A 202 -20.02 -3.47 13.01
C SER A 202 -19.31 -4.66 12.39
N GLU A 203 -19.88 -5.29 11.36
CA GLU A 203 -19.36 -6.54 10.78
C GLU A 203 -18.03 -6.29 10.08
N GLU A 204 -17.93 -5.21 9.30
CA GLU A 204 -16.69 -4.85 8.62
C GLU A 204 -15.54 -4.53 9.60
N CYS A 205 -15.87 -3.89 10.72
CA CYS A 205 -14.90 -3.60 11.79
C CYS A 205 -14.36 -4.90 12.40
N TYR A 206 -15.24 -5.86 12.71
CA TYR A 206 -14.85 -7.18 13.23
C TYR A 206 -13.98 -7.95 12.25
N GLN A 207 -14.35 -7.98 10.97
CA GLN A 207 -13.58 -8.66 9.93
C GLN A 207 -12.17 -8.08 9.81
N ALA A 208 -12.05 -6.74 9.72
CA ALA A 208 -10.76 -6.07 9.67
C ALA A 208 -9.90 -6.38 10.91
N CYS A 209 -10.52 -6.40 12.10
CA CYS A 209 -9.86 -6.76 13.35
C CYS A 209 -9.27 -8.18 13.31
N GLN A 210 -10.08 -9.16 12.91
CA GLN A 210 -9.63 -10.55 12.83
C GLN A 210 -8.48 -10.71 11.85
N VAL A 211 -8.57 -10.10 10.66
CA VAL A 211 -7.51 -10.17 9.65
C VAL A 211 -6.20 -9.55 10.16
N VAL A 212 -6.26 -8.38 10.79
CA VAL A 212 -5.06 -7.71 11.34
C VAL A 212 -4.44 -8.53 12.47
N ARG A 213 -5.25 -9.14 13.34
CA ARG A 213 -4.78 -10.06 14.41
C ARG A 213 -4.13 -11.32 13.84
N HIS A 214 -4.73 -11.93 12.82
CA HIS A 214 -4.19 -13.11 12.16
C HIS A 214 -2.84 -12.81 11.48
N LEU A 215 -2.74 -11.68 10.76
CA LEU A 215 -1.49 -11.23 10.15
C LEU A 215 -0.39 -11.00 11.20
N TYR A 216 -0.71 -10.31 12.30
CA TYR A 216 0.25 -10.09 13.38
C TYR A 216 0.71 -11.41 14.01
N THR A 217 -0.22 -12.33 14.29
CA THR A 217 0.09 -13.65 14.85
C THR A 217 0.96 -14.46 13.89
N GLY A 218 0.66 -14.44 12.60
CA GLY A 218 1.47 -15.08 11.57
C GLY A 218 2.90 -14.53 11.53
N TYR A 219 3.05 -13.20 11.61
CA TYR A 219 4.38 -12.58 11.61
C TYR A 219 5.22 -12.86 12.85
N LEU A 220 4.61 -13.10 14.01
CA LEU A 220 5.34 -13.53 15.21
C LEU A 220 6.07 -14.86 14.99
N GLY A 221 5.52 -15.75 14.13
CA GLY A 221 6.13 -17.04 13.80
C GLY A 221 7.31 -16.94 12.81
N ILE A 222 7.52 -15.79 12.17
CA ILE A 222 8.54 -15.61 11.14
C ILE A 222 9.79 -14.98 11.75
N THR A 223 10.89 -15.73 11.74
CA THR A 223 12.20 -15.25 12.21
C THR A 223 13.18 -15.03 11.04
N GLY A 224 14.20 -14.18 11.23
CA GLY A 224 15.30 -14.01 10.26
C GLY A 224 15.18 -12.87 9.25
N THR A 225 13.99 -12.27 9.05
CA THR A 225 13.82 -11.18 8.07
C THR A 225 13.86 -9.80 8.74
N ARG A 226 15.02 -9.14 8.68
CA ARG A 226 15.23 -7.80 9.30
C ARG A 226 14.17 -6.76 8.88
N LEU A 227 13.74 -6.78 7.62
CA LEU A 227 12.76 -5.82 7.10
C LEU A 227 11.38 -6.02 7.73
N LEU A 228 10.94 -7.27 7.89
CA LEU A 228 9.68 -7.59 8.53
C LEU A 228 9.72 -7.23 10.02
N VAL A 229 10.82 -7.53 10.71
CA VAL A 229 11.01 -7.15 12.13
C VAL A 229 10.82 -5.64 12.34
N ARG A 230 11.24 -4.80 11.38
CA ARG A 230 11.02 -3.34 11.44
C ARG A 230 9.56 -2.92 11.28
N LYS A 231 8.72 -3.72 10.63
CA LYS A 231 7.28 -3.46 10.46
C LYS A 231 6.47 -3.90 11.69
N MET A 232 6.97 -4.85 12.48
CA MET A 232 6.26 -5.42 13.64
C MET A 232 5.73 -4.40 14.67
N PRO A 233 6.49 -3.34 15.07
CA PRO A 233 5.96 -2.34 15.99
C PRO A 233 4.72 -1.62 15.43
N THR A 234 4.74 -1.28 14.14
CA THR A 234 3.61 -0.64 13.46
C THR A 234 2.43 -1.60 13.34
N THR A 235 2.67 -2.85 12.95
CA THR A 235 1.62 -3.87 12.88
C THR A 235 0.96 -4.08 14.24
N ARG A 236 1.73 -4.16 15.32
CA ARG A 236 1.21 -4.25 16.70
C ARG A 236 0.36 -3.03 17.07
N ALA A 237 0.83 -1.83 16.73
CA ALA A 237 0.05 -0.61 16.96
C ALA A 237 -1.27 -0.61 16.17
N ASN A 238 -1.27 -1.13 14.95
CA ASN A 238 -2.49 -1.28 14.14
C ASN A 238 -3.46 -2.28 14.79
N VAL A 239 -2.98 -3.43 15.29
CA VAL A 239 -3.80 -4.38 16.08
C VAL A 239 -4.48 -3.67 17.24
N ASN A 240 -3.71 -2.97 18.08
CA ASN A 240 -4.26 -2.28 19.25
C ASN A 240 -5.36 -1.28 18.87
N LYS A 241 -5.16 -0.50 17.80
CA LYS A 241 -6.15 0.48 17.34
C LYS A 241 -7.45 -0.18 16.90
N VAL A 242 -7.36 -1.28 16.15
CA VAL A 242 -8.55 -1.97 15.65
C VAL A 242 -9.26 -2.75 16.77
N GLU A 243 -8.53 -3.34 17.72
CA GLU A 243 -9.12 -3.97 18.89
C GLU A 243 -9.87 -2.95 19.78
N MET A 244 -9.30 -1.75 19.96
CA MET A 244 -9.97 -0.66 20.67
C MET A 244 -11.22 -0.16 19.95
N ALA A 245 -11.19 -0.08 18.61
CA ALA A 245 -12.35 0.24 17.79
C ALA A 245 -13.49 -0.76 18.01
N VAL A 246 -13.18 -2.06 17.93
CA VAL A 246 -14.15 -3.15 18.17
C VAL A 246 -14.66 -3.14 19.62
N TYR A 247 -13.79 -2.94 20.59
CA TYR A 247 -14.17 -2.83 22.00
C TYR A 247 -15.17 -1.69 22.22
N ALA A 248 -14.87 -0.50 21.69
CA ALA A 248 -15.75 0.65 21.80
C ALA A 248 -17.12 0.42 21.15
N LEU A 249 -17.16 -0.24 19.97
CA LEU A 249 -18.40 -0.67 19.32
C LEU A 249 -19.21 -1.63 20.19
N LYS A 250 -18.56 -2.63 20.80
CA LYS A 250 -19.24 -3.65 21.59
C LYS A 250 -19.82 -3.09 22.90
N VAL A 251 -19.06 -2.22 23.58
CA VAL A 251 -19.50 -1.59 24.83
C VAL A 251 -20.64 -0.61 24.55
N ARG A 252 -20.47 0.33 23.60
CA ARG A 252 -21.51 1.31 23.27
C ARG A 252 -22.76 0.69 22.66
N GLY A 253 -22.62 -0.36 21.84
CA GLY A 253 -23.75 -1.11 21.29
C GLY A 253 -24.50 -1.95 22.33
N GLY A 254 -23.93 -2.17 23.52
CA GLY A 254 -24.60 -2.81 24.66
C GLY A 254 -25.22 -1.82 25.65
N GLU A 255 -24.97 -0.52 25.49
CA GLU A 255 -25.41 0.54 26.43
C GLU A 255 -26.78 1.15 26.06
N THR A 256 -27.40 0.80 24.94
CA THR A 256 -28.80 1.17 24.63
C THR A 256 -29.76 0.12 25.17
N PRO A 257 -30.51 0.38 26.26
CA PRO A 257 -31.60 -0.48 26.68
C PRO A 257 -32.71 -0.43 25.61
N ALA A 258 -33.22 -1.60 25.23
CA ALA A 258 -34.20 -1.77 24.16
C ALA A 258 -35.55 -1.00 24.27
N PRO A 259 -36.01 -0.39 25.39
CA PRO A 259 -37.27 0.34 25.41
C PRO A 259 -37.17 1.86 25.22
N LEU A 260 -35.98 2.48 25.13
CA LEU A 260 -35.86 3.96 25.07
C LEU A 260 -36.17 4.58 23.70
N LEU A 261 -36.41 3.77 22.66
CA LEU A 261 -36.72 4.24 21.30
C LEU A 261 -38.19 4.11 20.90
N LEU A 262 -39.05 3.57 21.78
CA LEU A 262 -40.49 3.65 21.56
C LEU A 262 -40.97 5.00 22.11
N PRO A 263 -41.56 5.89 21.31
CA PRO A 263 -42.28 7.02 21.88
C PRO A 263 -43.32 6.43 22.84
N ALA A 264 -43.31 6.89 24.10
CA ALA A 264 -44.33 6.52 25.06
C ALA A 264 -45.68 6.69 24.38
N ALA A 265 -46.50 5.63 24.38
CA ALA A 265 -47.86 5.70 23.88
C ALA A 265 -48.51 6.95 24.53
N PRO A 266 -49.14 7.85 23.74
CA PRO A 266 -49.77 9.02 24.31
C PRO A 266 -50.74 8.53 25.38
N ALA A 267 -50.59 9.04 26.60
CA ALA A 267 -51.47 8.69 27.70
C ALA A 267 -52.91 8.93 27.23
N GLU A 268 -53.68 7.84 27.13
CA GLU A 268 -55.10 7.92 26.87
C GLU A 268 -55.71 8.70 28.04
N TRP A 269 -56.05 9.96 27.77
CA TRP A 269 -56.78 10.79 28.71
C TRP A 269 -58.17 10.19 28.79
N GLU A 270 -58.43 9.37 29.81
CA GLU A 270 -59.79 8.92 30.10
C GLU A 270 -60.66 10.16 30.34
N PRO A 271 -61.72 10.39 29.56
CA PRO A 271 -62.61 11.50 29.80
C PRO A 271 -63.35 11.27 31.13
N PRO A 272 -63.66 12.35 31.88
CA PRO A 272 -64.30 12.23 33.18
C PRO A 272 -65.65 11.52 33.04
N ILE A 273 -65.86 10.51 33.86
CA ILE A 273 -67.13 9.78 33.99
C ILE A 273 -68.18 10.77 34.50
N ASN A 274 -68.94 11.34 33.58
CA ASN A 274 -70.16 12.07 33.88
C ASN A 274 -71.28 11.04 34.14
N ASN A 275 -71.34 10.50 35.36
CA ASN A 275 -72.53 9.82 35.88
C ASN A 275 -72.94 10.49 37.20
N LEU A 276 -73.52 11.68 37.07
CA LEU A 276 -74.34 12.32 38.10
C LEU A 276 -75.70 12.65 37.46
N SER A 277 -76.55 11.64 37.41
CA SER A 277 -78.01 11.69 37.39
C SER A 277 -78.45 10.34 37.94
N ASP A 278 -79.44 10.15 38.78
CA ASP A 278 -80.38 11.01 39.47
C ASP A 278 -81.04 10.03 40.46
N ASP A 279 -81.57 10.56 41.56
CA ASP A 279 -82.78 10.06 42.22
C ASP A 279 -82.75 8.76 43.06
N GLU A 280 -83.06 8.96 44.35
CA GLU A 280 -83.96 8.23 45.26
C GLU A 280 -83.36 8.40 46.67
N GLY A 281 -83.96 9.14 47.60
CA GLY A 281 -85.36 9.17 47.98
C GLY A 281 -85.42 8.83 49.48
N TYR A 282 -86.17 9.64 50.24
CA TYR A 282 -86.43 9.54 51.68
C TYR A 282 -86.61 8.12 52.23
N TYR A 283 -85.89 7.76 53.31
CA TYR A 283 -86.34 7.57 54.70
C TYR A 283 -85.21 7.03 55.58
#